data_AF-A0A2V7MIN5-F1
#
_entry.id   AF-A0A2V7MIN5-F1
#
_cell.length_a   1.000
_cell.length_b   1.000
_cell.length_c   1.000
_cell.angle_alpha   90.00
_cell.angle_beta   90.00
_cell.angle_gamma   90.00
#
_symmetry.space_group_name_H-M   'P 1'
#
loop_
_entity.id
_entity.type
_entity.pdbx_description
1 polymer ?
#
loop_
_entity_poly.entity_id
_entity_poly.type
_entity_poly.pdbx_seq_one_letter_code
_entity_poly.pdbx_strand_id
1 'polypeptide(L)'
;MPRGIHRSRSRPVTRRWAMGAAASVLALLLTTCKLDKLISKPPSTAALTVAPGRVRVSVPMGSSAPQLDNLTLSNTGTGRLSWNVSLDSGGTWLDVTPKSGTTPSQVQVQLDPAGLAAGAYHGVIVVSAEQAVGGPARVPVDLVVAAGTPPPATHLGFSVPPSNTQVGATITPAVKVNALDASENRVATFTGAITLALSANQGGGTLSGGGSVNAVNGAATFSGLSIDRAGNGYTLIATAGQLTDATSDPFDITAAPPPPPPPPPPPPPPPPPTNKPPVAAFSSSCNNLACGFTSTSSDPDGSIAGYSWAFGDGNTATVQNPSHTYGAGGTYPVTLTVTDNQNATGSVSHDVSVSAPPPPPPPPPPPPPPPPPPPPPPTYHPPSVSVSGGTVVAGLLYQLSASFTDQDGDGPWSYSIDWGNGSESGSTSSQGSISATHTYLLPGSYHIRVTVTDSHGLSGSGEATLTVIL
;
A
#
# COMPACT_ATOMS: atom_id res chain seq x y z
N MET A 1 -72.93 -17.46 -28.29
CA MET A 1 -73.97 -16.41 -28.20
C MET A 1 -73.26 -15.06 -28.14
N PRO A 2 -73.82 -13.96 -28.65
CA PRO A 2 -75.04 -13.80 -29.47
C PRO A 2 -74.66 -13.23 -30.87
N ARG A 3 -75.48 -13.03 -31.91
CA ARG A 3 -76.91 -13.10 -32.29
C ARG A 3 -76.81 -12.97 -33.85
N GLY A 4 -77.42 -13.75 -34.74
CA GLY A 4 -78.68 -14.46 -34.66
C GLY A 4 -79.85 -13.51 -34.95
N ILE A 5 -80.10 -13.14 -36.22
CA ILE A 5 -81.40 -12.62 -36.70
C ILE A 5 -81.60 -13.13 -38.15
N HIS A 6 -82.34 -14.22 -38.39
CA HIS A 6 -83.80 -14.37 -38.55
C HIS A 6 -84.37 -13.98 -39.93
N ARG A 7 -84.63 -15.04 -40.71
CA ARG A 7 -85.75 -15.33 -41.63
C ARG A 7 -86.66 -14.18 -42.09
N SER A 8 -86.98 -14.21 -43.39
CA SER A 8 -88.39 -14.16 -43.84
C SER A 8 -88.58 -14.83 -45.20
N ARG A 9 -89.56 -15.76 -45.25
CA ARG A 9 -90.10 -16.41 -46.45
C ARG A 9 -91.20 -15.54 -47.04
N SER A 10 -91.34 -15.52 -48.36
CA SER A 10 -92.68 -15.56 -48.98
C SER A 10 -92.59 -15.96 -50.45
N ARG A 11 -93.37 -16.99 -50.77
CA ARG A 11 -93.58 -17.66 -52.06
C ARG A 11 -94.61 -16.88 -52.92
N PRO A 12 -94.80 -17.28 -54.20
CA PRO A 12 -95.11 -16.40 -55.32
C PRO A 12 -96.61 -16.22 -55.55
N VAL A 13 -96.98 -15.16 -56.28
CA VAL A 13 -98.33 -15.00 -56.85
C VAL A 13 -98.21 -14.80 -58.36
N THR A 14 -98.78 -15.78 -59.06
CA THR A 14 -99.09 -15.84 -60.48
C THR A 14 -100.16 -14.83 -60.87
N ARG A 15 -100.04 -14.21 -62.06
CA ARG A 15 -101.20 -13.74 -62.82
C ARG A 15 -101.15 -14.27 -64.25
N ARG A 16 -102.21 -15.04 -64.54
CA ARG A 16 -102.68 -15.57 -65.82
C ARG A 16 -103.40 -14.49 -66.64
N TRP A 17 -103.82 -14.90 -67.85
CA TRP A 17 -104.78 -14.34 -68.83
C TRP A 17 -104.10 -13.61 -70.00
N ALA A 18 -104.37 -13.90 -71.28
CA ALA A 18 -105.25 -14.84 -71.98
C ALA A 18 -104.73 -14.94 -73.45
N MET A 19 -104.72 -16.11 -74.10
CA MET A 19 -105.63 -16.50 -75.23
C MET A 19 -105.99 -15.36 -76.20
N GLY A 20 -105.94 -15.45 -77.52
CA GLY A 20 -105.76 -16.56 -78.48
C GLY A 20 -105.55 -15.95 -79.89
N ALA A 21 -104.89 -16.68 -80.78
CA ALA A 21 -105.51 -17.46 -81.85
C ALA A 21 -105.80 -16.66 -83.13
N ALA A 22 -104.99 -16.88 -84.17
CA ALA A 22 -105.46 -16.99 -85.55
C ALA A 22 -104.43 -17.80 -86.36
N ALA A 23 -104.89 -18.97 -86.81
CA ALA A 23 -104.16 -19.89 -87.66
C ALA A 23 -104.16 -19.42 -89.12
N SER A 24 -103.09 -19.68 -89.85
CA SER A 24 -103.22 -20.14 -91.24
C SER A 24 -101.97 -20.90 -91.67
N VAL A 25 -102.24 -22.06 -92.22
CA VAL A 25 -101.36 -23.19 -92.49
C VAL A 25 -101.11 -23.24 -94.00
N LEU A 26 -99.87 -23.52 -94.39
CA LEU A 26 -99.47 -24.55 -95.37
C LEU A 26 -98.50 -24.09 -96.48
N ALA A 27 -97.41 -24.87 -96.57
CA ALA A 27 -96.43 -25.04 -97.66
C ALA A 27 -95.46 -23.85 -97.89
N LEU A 28 -94.14 -24.01 -97.98
CA LEU A 28 -93.37 -25.11 -98.57
C LEU A 28 -91.90 -25.06 -98.07
N LEU A 29 -91.32 -26.24 -97.88
CA LEU A 29 -89.96 -26.64 -97.52
C LEU A 29 -88.79 -25.63 -97.76
N LEU A 30 -87.92 -25.46 -96.76
CA LEU A 30 -86.50 -25.90 -96.70
C LEU A 30 -85.66 -25.03 -95.75
N THR A 31 -84.78 -25.71 -95.01
CA THR A 31 -83.49 -25.25 -94.44
C THR A 31 -83.45 -24.57 -93.05
N THR A 32 -83.02 -25.41 -92.10
CA THR A 32 -82.15 -25.16 -90.94
C THR A 32 -82.64 -24.25 -89.80
N CYS A 33 -83.12 -24.95 -88.76
CA CYS A 33 -83.09 -24.54 -87.36
C CYS A 33 -81.66 -24.12 -86.94
N LYS A 34 -81.51 -22.92 -86.35
CA LYS A 34 -80.40 -22.62 -85.45
C LYS A 34 -80.79 -21.51 -84.48
N LEU A 35 -81.23 -21.93 -83.30
CA LEU A 35 -80.63 -21.66 -81.99
C LEU A 35 -79.86 -20.33 -81.74
N ASP A 36 -80.09 -19.23 -82.45
CA ASP A 36 -79.28 -18.00 -82.34
C ASP A 36 -79.69 -17.06 -81.19
N LYS A 37 -80.45 -17.55 -80.20
CA LYS A 37 -80.87 -16.74 -79.03
C LYS A 37 -80.63 -17.37 -77.65
N LEU A 38 -79.87 -18.45 -77.54
CA LEU A 38 -79.52 -19.06 -76.24
C LEU A 38 -78.01 -19.17 -75.94
N ILE A 39 -77.16 -18.39 -76.61
CA ILE A 39 -75.77 -18.20 -76.20
C ILE A 39 -75.39 -16.73 -76.37
N SER A 40 -75.86 -15.85 -75.47
CA SER A 40 -75.12 -14.61 -75.23
C SER A 40 -73.85 -15.01 -74.46
N LYS A 41 -72.77 -15.28 -75.20
CA LYS A 41 -71.42 -15.39 -74.64
C LYS A 41 -71.24 -14.22 -73.67
N PRO A 42 -70.85 -14.43 -72.40
CA PRO A 42 -70.58 -13.31 -71.49
C PRO A 42 -69.65 -12.33 -72.22
N PRO A 43 -69.86 -11.00 -72.09
CA PRO A 43 -69.00 -10.03 -72.77
C PRO A 43 -67.56 -10.41 -72.44
N SER A 44 -66.76 -10.68 -73.48
CA SER A 44 -65.36 -11.06 -73.32
C SER A 44 -64.67 -9.93 -72.59
N THR A 45 -64.49 -10.13 -71.31
CA THR A 45 -63.95 -9.14 -70.40
C THR A 45 -62.50 -8.93 -70.81
N ALA A 46 -62.16 -7.73 -71.28
CA ALA A 46 -60.80 -7.43 -71.69
C ALA A 46 -59.87 -7.59 -70.48
N ALA A 47 -58.78 -8.33 -70.66
CA ALA A 47 -57.86 -8.67 -69.59
C ALA A 47 -56.42 -8.52 -70.11
N LEU A 48 -55.67 -7.63 -69.45
CA LEU A 48 -54.28 -7.36 -69.78
C LEU A 48 -53.42 -8.54 -69.30
N THR A 49 -52.61 -9.08 -70.20
CA THR A 49 -51.59 -10.08 -69.87
C THR A 49 -50.22 -9.53 -70.23
N VAL A 50 -49.29 -9.57 -69.26
CA VAL A 50 -47.90 -9.13 -69.42
C VAL A 50 -46.99 -10.35 -69.21
N ALA A 51 -46.12 -10.63 -70.18
CA ALA A 51 -45.17 -11.73 -70.12
C ALA A 51 -43.77 -11.27 -70.55
N PRO A 52 -42.70 -11.64 -69.83
CA PRO A 52 -42.68 -12.38 -68.57
C PRO A 52 -43.27 -11.58 -67.39
N GLY A 53 -43.76 -12.28 -66.35
CA GLY A 53 -44.29 -11.64 -65.13
C GLY A 53 -43.22 -11.14 -64.15
N ARG A 54 -41.93 -11.36 -64.46
CA ARG A 54 -40.76 -10.89 -63.71
C ARG A 54 -39.55 -10.85 -64.64
N VAL A 55 -38.69 -9.86 -64.47
CA VAL A 55 -37.38 -9.76 -65.13
C VAL A 55 -36.30 -10.05 -64.10
N ARG A 56 -35.33 -10.92 -64.43
CA ARG A 56 -34.14 -11.16 -63.59
C ARG A 56 -32.89 -11.14 -64.45
N VAL A 57 -31.95 -10.30 -64.10
CA VAL A 57 -30.68 -10.14 -64.83
C VAL A 57 -29.53 -10.12 -63.83
N SER A 58 -28.43 -10.79 -64.18
CA SER A 58 -27.19 -10.78 -63.40
C SER A 58 -26.05 -10.34 -64.30
N VAL A 59 -25.26 -9.38 -63.84
CA VAL A 59 -24.12 -8.82 -64.58
C VAL A 59 -22.89 -8.71 -63.68
N PRO A 60 -21.66 -8.84 -64.21
CA PRO A 60 -20.46 -8.59 -63.45
C PRO A 60 -20.29 -7.08 -63.16
N MET A 61 -19.73 -6.76 -62.01
CA MET A 61 -19.34 -5.39 -61.62
C MET A 61 -18.40 -4.79 -62.68
N GLY A 62 -18.66 -3.55 -63.09
CA GLY A 62 -17.93 -2.88 -64.16
C GLY A 62 -18.55 -3.05 -65.56
N SER A 63 -19.68 -3.77 -65.68
CA SER A 63 -20.46 -3.79 -66.92
C SER A 63 -20.93 -2.38 -67.29
N SER A 64 -20.69 -1.97 -68.53
CA SER A 64 -21.04 -0.64 -69.05
C SER A 64 -22.10 -0.68 -70.16
N ALA A 65 -22.40 -1.87 -70.70
CA ALA A 65 -23.42 -2.04 -71.73
C ALA A 65 -24.81 -2.26 -71.11
N PRO A 66 -25.85 -1.51 -71.56
CA PRO A 66 -27.20 -1.71 -71.07
C PRO A 66 -27.72 -3.11 -71.44
N GLN A 67 -28.41 -3.76 -70.50
CA GLN A 67 -29.10 -5.03 -70.72
C GLN A 67 -30.54 -4.76 -71.15
N LEU A 68 -30.95 -5.42 -72.23
CA LEU A 68 -32.27 -5.23 -72.83
C LEU A 68 -33.08 -6.51 -72.66
N ASP A 69 -34.30 -6.39 -72.14
CA ASP A 69 -35.29 -7.45 -72.09
C ASP A 69 -36.63 -6.94 -72.66
N ASN A 70 -37.58 -7.81 -72.95
CA ASN A 70 -38.84 -7.42 -73.57
C ASN A 70 -40.05 -7.97 -72.79
N LEU A 71 -40.98 -7.08 -72.46
CA LEU A 71 -42.32 -7.44 -72.00
C LEU A 71 -43.27 -7.45 -73.19
N THR A 72 -43.99 -8.55 -73.37
CA THR A 72 -45.07 -8.67 -74.34
C THR A 72 -46.40 -8.39 -73.63
N LEU A 73 -47.13 -7.39 -74.13
CA LEU A 73 -48.43 -6.97 -73.63
C LEU A 73 -49.51 -7.45 -74.60
N SER A 74 -50.49 -8.20 -74.10
CA SER A 74 -51.58 -8.74 -74.89
C SER A 74 -52.94 -8.58 -74.18
N ASN A 75 -54.03 -8.63 -74.95
CA ASN A 75 -55.39 -8.67 -74.44
C ASN A 75 -55.95 -10.07 -74.72
N THR A 76 -56.37 -10.80 -73.68
CA THR A 76 -56.99 -12.12 -73.83
C THR A 76 -58.50 -12.05 -74.09
N GLY A 77 -59.09 -10.85 -74.02
CA GLY A 77 -60.45 -10.56 -74.47
C GLY A 77 -60.52 -10.13 -75.94
N THR A 78 -61.58 -9.43 -76.34
CA THR A 78 -61.74 -8.87 -77.69
C THR A 78 -61.21 -7.45 -77.78
N GLY A 79 -60.71 -7.05 -78.96
CA GLY A 79 -60.28 -5.68 -79.24
C GLY A 79 -58.88 -5.35 -78.72
N ARG A 80 -58.49 -4.08 -78.82
CA ARG A 80 -57.20 -3.57 -78.33
C ARG A 80 -57.39 -2.84 -77.01
N LEU A 81 -56.44 -3.00 -76.09
CA LEU A 81 -56.34 -2.24 -74.85
C LEU A 81 -55.32 -1.12 -75.00
N SER A 82 -55.71 0.10 -74.67
CA SER A 82 -54.77 1.21 -74.46
C SER A 82 -54.09 1.05 -73.12
N TRP A 83 -52.77 1.14 -73.10
CA TRP A 83 -51.97 0.92 -71.90
C TRP A 83 -50.92 2.02 -71.70
N ASN A 84 -50.51 2.20 -70.46
CA ASN A 84 -49.37 3.01 -70.04
C ASN A 84 -48.48 2.23 -69.06
N VAL A 85 -47.23 2.65 -68.94
CA VAL A 85 -46.26 2.06 -68.03
C VAL A 85 -45.66 3.14 -67.15
N SER A 86 -45.58 2.85 -65.86
CA SER A 86 -44.83 3.63 -64.87
C SER A 86 -43.85 2.73 -64.11
N LEU A 87 -42.84 3.34 -63.51
CA LEU A 87 -41.93 2.67 -62.58
C LEU A 87 -42.37 3.03 -61.15
N ASP A 88 -42.73 2.03 -60.36
CA ASP A 88 -43.07 2.20 -58.93
C ASP A 88 -41.79 2.24 -58.07
N SER A 89 -40.76 1.54 -58.53
CA SER A 89 -39.41 1.58 -57.98
C SER A 89 -38.40 1.19 -59.06
N GLY A 90 -37.13 1.54 -58.83
CA GLY A 90 -36.06 1.44 -59.83
C GLY A 90 -35.39 2.80 -59.94
N GLY A 91 -34.09 2.85 -59.65
CA GLY A 91 -33.31 4.08 -59.72
C GLY A 91 -32.98 4.43 -61.17
N THR A 92 -31.88 5.16 -61.36
CA THR A 92 -31.36 5.48 -62.71
C THR A 92 -30.95 4.27 -63.54
N TRP A 93 -30.89 3.08 -62.93
CA TRP A 93 -30.50 1.83 -63.57
C TRP A 93 -31.64 1.09 -64.29
N LEU A 94 -32.90 1.52 -64.18
CA LEU A 94 -34.05 0.86 -64.82
C LEU A 94 -34.86 1.89 -65.62
N ASP A 95 -35.08 1.62 -66.91
CA ASP A 95 -36.00 2.37 -67.78
C ASP A 95 -36.80 1.44 -68.71
N VAL A 96 -37.86 1.96 -69.31
CA VAL A 96 -38.76 1.23 -70.20
C VAL A 96 -39.20 2.06 -71.40
N THR A 97 -39.24 1.45 -72.59
CA THR A 97 -39.68 2.11 -73.83
C THR A 97 -40.47 1.15 -74.73
N PRO A 98 -41.62 1.55 -75.32
CA PRO A 98 -42.33 2.82 -75.13
C PRO A 98 -43.16 2.85 -73.83
N LYS A 99 -43.47 4.06 -73.32
CA LYS A 99 -44.20 4.25 -72.05
C LYS A 99 -45.72 4.14 -72.17
N SER A 100 -46.26 4.03 -73.39
CA SER A 100 -47.68 3.83 -73.66
C SER A 100 -47.91 3.25 -75.06
N GLY A 101 -49.06 2.61 -75.28
CA GLY A 101 -49.41 2.06 -76.59
C GLY A 101 -50.76 1.34 -76.59
N THR A 102 -50.97 0.45 -77.59
CA THR A 102 -52.15 -0.42 -77.66
C THR A 102 -51.75 -1.88 -77.86
N THR A 103 -52.49 -2.85 -77.29
CA THR A 103 -52.18 -4.29 -77.43
C THR A 103 -52.51 -4.85 -78.85
N PRO A 104 -51.82 -5.91 -79.32
CA PRO A 104 -50.58 -6.45 -78.76
C PRO A 104 -49.40 -5.49 -78.97
N SER A 105 -48.49 -5.44 -78.00
CA SER A 105 -47.31 -4.57 -78.05
C SER A 105 -46.12 -5.19 -77.34
N GLN A 106 -44.93 -4.66 -77.59
CA GLN A 106 -43.72 -4.98 -76.85
C GLN A 106 -43.19 -3.73 -76.15
N VAL A 107 -42.82 -3.87 -74.89
CA VAL A 107 -42.13 -2.86 -74.09
C VAL A 107 -40.73 -3.38 -73.82
N GLN A 108 -39.73 -2.67 -74.30
CA GLN A 108 -38.34 -2.94 -73.99
C GLN A 108 -38.04 -2.44 -72.58
N VAL A 109 -37.48 -3.31 -71.76
CA VAL A 109 -36.91 -3.04 -70.45
C VAL A 109 -35.42 -2.83 -70.64
N GLN A 110 -34.93 -1.66 -70.24
CA GLN A 110 -33.52 -1.31 -70.30
C GLN A 110 -32.94 -1.23 -68.89
N LEU A 111 -31.89 -2.00 -68.63
CA LEU A 111 -31.15 -2.00 -67.37
C LEU A 111 -29.76 -1.42 -67.60
N ASP A 112 -29.38 -0.36 -66.90
CA ASP A 112 -28.05 0.25 -66.98
C ASP A 112 -27.23 -0.06 -65.71
N PRO A 113 -26.26 -0.99 -65.78
CA PRO A 113 -25.42 -1.33 -64.64
C PRO A 113 -24.22 -0.39 -64.44
N ALA A 114 -24.02 0.59 -65.32
CA ALA A 114 -22.83 1.46 -65.26
C ALA A 114 -22.75 2.22 -63.93
N GLY A 115 -21.61 2.12 -63.25
CA GLY A 115 -21.35 2.82 -61.99
C GLY A 115 -22.03 2.21 -60.76
N LEU A 116 -22.78 1.11 -60.91
CA LEU A 116 -23.36 0.40 -59.76
C LEU A 116 -22.30 -0.41 -59.00
N ALA A 117 -22.32 -0.32 -57.67
CA ALA A 117 -21.51 -1.19 -56.80
C ALA A 117 -22.07 -2.63 -56.81
N ALA A 118 -21.25 -3.60 -56.42
CA ALA A 118 -21.71 -4.97 -56.24
C ALA A 118 -22.87 -5.05 -55.23
N GLY A 119 -23.96 -5.72 -55.59
CA GLY A 119 -25.17 -5.77 -54.79
C GLY A 119 -26.42 -6.17 -55.58
N ALA A 120 -27.53 -6.32 -54.86
CA ALA A 120 -28.85 -6.59 -55.44
C ALA A 120 -29.66 -5.29 -55.54
N TYR A 121 -30.23 -5.05 -56.72
CA TYR A 121 -31.04 -3.88 -57.05
C TYR A 121 -32.44 -4.36 -57.45
N HIS A 122 -33.47 -3.71 -56.90
CA HIS A 122 -34.86 -4.10 -57.10
C HIS A 122 -35.67 -2.93 -57.66
N GLY A 123 -36.46 -3.22 -58.69
CA GLY A 123 -37.39 -2.28 -59.31
C GLY A 123 -38.73 -2.94 -59.59
N VAL A 124 -39.75 -2.14 -59.86
CA VAL A 124 -41.09 -2.64 -60.20
C VAL A 124 -41.67 -1.82 -61.35
N ILE A 125 -41.94 -2.51 -62.46
CA ILE A 125 -42.65 -1.96 -63.61
C ILE A 125 -44.14 -2.17 -63.39
N VAL A 126 -44.93 -1.12 -63.56
CA VAL A 126 -46.39 -1.15 -63.40
C VAL A 126 -47.02 -0.82 -64.74
N VAL A 127 -47.69 -1.81 -65.33
CA VAL A 127 -48.41 -1.67 -66.60
C VAL A 127 -49.90 -1.53 -66.33
N SER A 128 -50.47 -0.38 -66.68
CA SER A 128 -51.90 -0.10 -66.49
C SER A 128 -52.61 -0.05 -67.83
N ALA A 129 -53.80 -0.66 -67.91
CA ALA A 129 -54.69 -0.54 -69.06
C ALA A 129 -56.09 -0.15 -68.59
N GLU A 130 -56.66 0.89 -69.20
CA GLU A 130 -58.00 1.35 -68.84
C GLU A 130 -59.05 0.29 -69.23
N GLN A 131 -60.05 0.06 -68.37
CA GLN A 131 -61.13 -0.93 -68.58
C GLN A 131 -60.71 -2.42 -68.57
N ALA A 132 -59.44 -2.76 -68.29
CA ALA A 132 -59.00 -4.15 -68.16
C ALA A 132 -59.31 -4.71 -66.76
N VAL A 133 -59.81 -5.94 -66.69
CA VAL A 133 -59.98 -6.65 -65.40
C VAL A 133 -58.66 -7.27 -64.97
N GLY A 134 -58.33 -7.15 -63.67
CA GLY A 134 -57.07 -7.64 -63.10
C GLY A 134 -56.14 -6.56 -62.55
N GLY A 135 -56.51 -5.28 -62.65
CA GLY A 135 -55.70 -4.16 -62.13
C GLY A 135 -54.37 -3.99 -62.88
N PRO A 136 -53.53 -3.01 -62.50
CA PRO A 136 -52.26 -2.83 -63.16
C PRO A 136 -51.35 -4.04 -62.92
N ALA A 137 -50.77 -4.58 -63.99
CA ALA A 137 -49.83 -5.67 -63.91
C ALA A 137 -48.51 -5.17 -63.32
N ARG A 138 -48.07 -5.78 -62.21
CA ARG A 138 -46.80 -5.48 -61.56
C ARG A 138 -45.76 -6.50 -61.95
N VAL A 139 -44.70 -6.06 -62.61
CA VAL A 139 -43.58 -6.89 -63.03
C VAL A 139 -42.35 -6.50 -62.20
N PRO A 140 -41.96 -7.32 -61.21
CA PRO A 140 -40.73 -7.10 -60.46
C PRO A 140 -39.51 -7.26 -61.38
N VAL A 141 -38.49 -6.43 -61.14
CA VAL A 141 -37.20 -6.45 -61.82
C VAL A 141 -36.11 -6.63 -60.78
N ASP A 142 -35.36 -7.70 -60.90
CA ASP A 142 -34.21 -7.99 -60.04
C ASP A 142 -32.92 -7.89 -60.87
N LEU A 143 -32.04 -6.93 -60.56
CA LEU A 143 -30.70 -6.80 -61.12
C LEU A 143 -29.67 -7.16 -60.06
N VAL A 144 -28.83 -8.16 -60.32
CA VAL A 144 -27.70 -8.50 -59.46
C VAL A 144 -26.42 -8.04 -60.13
N VAL A 145 -25.72 -7.09 -59.51
CA VAL A 145 -24.36 -6.72 -59.88
C VAL A 145 -23.43 -7.61 -59.05
N ALA A 146 -22.95 -8.70 -59.66
CA ALA A 146 -22.05 -9.62 -59.01
C ALA A 146 -20.66 -8.96 -58.89
N ALA A 147 -20.07 -8.96 -57.70
CA ALA A 147 -18.64 -8.67 -57.58
C ALA A 147 -17.87 -9.60 -58.53
N GLY A 148 -16.87 -9.07 -59.24
CA GLY A 148 -15.98 -9.92 -60.03
C GLY A 148 -15.46 -11.06 -59.15
N THR A 149 -15.37 -12.27 -59.69
CA THR A 149 -14.74 -13.37 -58.96
C THR A 149 -13.34 -12.92 -58.53
N PRO A 150 -13.00 -12.95 -57.22
CA PRO A 150 -11.66 -12.63 -56.78
C PRO A 150 -10.66 -13.46 -57.58
N PRO A 151 -9.54 -12.88 -58.05
CA PRO A 151 -8.52 -13.63 -58.74
C PRO A 151 -8.13 -14.87 -57.92
N PRO A 152 -7.98 -16.05 -58.54
CA PRO A 152 -7.54 -17.23 -57.81
C PRO A 152 -6.12 -17.01 -57.27
N ALA A 153 -5.80 -17.69 -56.18
CA ALA A 153 -4.42 -17.75 -55.72
C ALA A 153 -3.56 -18.43 -56.80
N THR A 154 -2.40 -17.86 -57.10
CA THR A 154 -1.45 -18.37 -58.09
C THR A 154 -0.15 -18.83 -57.44
N HIS A 155 0.22 -18.23 -56.30
CA HIS A 155 1.48 -18.53 -55.61
C HIS A 155 1.37 -18.29 -54.11
N LEU A 156 2.37 -18.76 -53.38
CA LEU A 156 2.55 -18.51 -51.96
C LEU A 156 3.53 -17.35 -51.74
N GLY A 157 3.45 -16.70 -50.58
CA GLY A 157 4.42 -15.69 -50.16
C GLY A 157 4.53 -15.60 -48.64
N PHE A 158 5.75 -15.42 -48.12
CA PHE A 158 5.98 -15.21 -46.70
C PHE A 158 5.57 -13.79 -46.31
N SER A 159 4.56 -13.66 -45.44
CA SER A 159 4.15 -12.36 -44.87
C SER A 159 4.80 -12.07 -43.52
N VAL A 160 5.24 -13.12 -42.82
CA VAL A 160 6.17 -13.04 -41.69
C VAL A 160 7.25 -14.10 -41.93
N PRO A 161 8.48 -13.72 -42.30
CA PRO A 161 9.56 -14.66 -42.57
C PRO A 161 10.08 -15.32 -41.28
N PRO A 162 10.77 -16.48 -41.38
CA PRO A 162 11.50 -17.04 -40.25
C PRO A 162 12.63 -16.11 -39.79
N SER A 163 13.00 -16.22 -38.51
CA SER A 163 14.06 -15.43 -37.88
C SER A 163 15.14 -16.34 -37.30
N ASN A 164 16.32 -15.77 -37.08
CA ASN A 164 17.42 -16.47 -36.42
C ASN A 164 17.01 -16.85 -34.98
N THR A 165 17.32 -18.06 -34.56
CA THR A 165 17.02 -18.54 -33.20
C THR A 165 18.05 -19.57 -32.73
N GLN A 166 17.91 -20.07 -31.50
CA GLN A 166 18.77 -21.10 -30.94
C GLN A 166 18.25 -22.51 -31.27
N VAL A 167 19.13 -23.51 -31.30
CA VAL A 167 18.76 -24.93 -31.43
C VAL A 167 17.60 -25.30 -30.50
N GLY A 168 16.55 -25.91 -31.08
CA GLY A 168 15.36 -26.37 -30.39
C GLY A 168 14.40 -25.26 -29.94
N ALA A 169 14.81 -24.00 -29.98
CA ALA A 169 13.95 -22.88 -29.62
C ALA A 169 12.89 -22.63 -30.72
N THR A 170 11.72 -22.17 -30.28
CA THR A 170 10.66 -21.78 -31.21
C THR A 170 11.09 -20.54 -32.00
N ILE A 171 10.92 -20.59 -33.32
CA ILE A 171 11.12 -19.44 -34.21
C ILE A 171 10.04 -18.41 -33.89
N THR A 172 10.48 -17.22 -33.47
CA THR A 172 9.58 -16.12 -33.08
C THR A 172 10.00 -14.82 -33.77
N PRO A 173 9.05 -14.03 -34.31
CA PRO A 173 7.59 -14.24 -34.31
C PRO A 173 7.14 -15.43 -35.16
N ALA A 174 5.90 -15.89 -34.95
CA ALA A 174 5.33 -17.02 -35.70
C ALA A 174 5.34 -16.74 -37.21
N VAL A 175 5.87 -17.69 -37.98
CA VAL A 175 5.98 -17.59 -39.44
C VAL A 175 4.59 -17.63 -40.06
N LYS A 176 4.36 -16.76 -41.05
CA LYS A 176 3.08 -16.66 -41.77
C LYS A 176 3.30 -16.72 -43.27
N VAL A 177 2.46 -17.51 -43.94
CA VAL A 177 2.45 -17.67 -45.39
C VAL A 177 1.07 -17.32 -45.91
N ASN A 178 1.02 -16.42 -46.89
CA ASN A 178 -0.19 -16.02 -47.58
C ASN A 178 -0.31 -16.77 -48.91
N ALA A 179 -1.54 -17.03 -49.33
CA ALA A 179 -1.86 -17.35 -50.71
C ALA A 179 -2.16 -16.04 -51.47
N LEU A 180 -1.41 -15.78 -52.54
CA LEU A 180 -1.41 -14.53 -53.27
C LEU A 180 -1.91 -14.75 -54.71
N ASP A 181 -2.60 -13.76 -55.26
CA ASP A 181 -2.94 -13.71 -56.69
C ASP A 181 -1.77 -13.21 -57.54
N ALA A 182 -1.92 -13.17 -58.86
CA ALA A 182 -0.89 -12.70 -59.78
C ALA A 182 -0.50 -11.22 -59.62
N SER A 183 -1.20 -10.46 -58.77
CA SER A 183 -0.94 -9.05 -58.48
C SER A 183 -0.45 -8.83 -57.04
N GLU A 184 0.06 -9.89 -56.38
CA GLU A 184 0.57 -9.89 -55.01
C GLU A 184 -0.49 -9.59 -53.92
N ASN A 185 -1.77 -9.68 -54.25
CA ASN A 185 -2.84 -9.48 -53.26
C ASN A 185 -3.22 -10.80 -52.61
N ARG A 186 -3.46 -10.75 -51.30
CA ARG A 186 -3.89 -11.93 -50.54
C ARG A 186 -5.30 -12.39 -50.92
N VAL A 187 -5.41 -13.65 -51.30
CA VAL A 187 -6.68 -14.27 -51.69
C VAL A 187 -7.40 -14.81 -50.45
N ALA A 188 -8.26 -13.97 -49.87
CA ALA A 188 -8.99 -14.23 -48.63
C ALA A 188 -9.80 -15.55 -48.62
N THR A 189 -10.30 -15.95 -49.79
CA THR A 189 -11.13 -17.14 -49.98
C THR A 189 -10.34 -18.44 -50.03
N PHE A 190 -9.00 -18.39 -50.07
CA PHE A 190 -8.17 -19.58 -50.05
C PHE A 190 -8.16 -20.22 -48.65
N THR A 191 -8.58 -21.48 -48.58
CA THR A 191 -8.62 -22.29 -47.34
C THR A 191 -7.79 -23.56 -47.43
N GLY A 192 -6.93 -23.68 -48.45
CA GLY A 192 -6.09 -24.86 -48.67
C GLY A 192 -5.02 -25.02 -47.59
N ALA A 193 -4.53 -26.25 -47.45
CA ALA A 193 -3.49 -26.59 -46.50
C ALA A 193 -2.11 -26.19 -47.04
N ILE A 194 -1.36 -25.40 -46.28
CA ILE A 194 0.00 -24.96 -46.58
C ILE A 194 0.94 -25.76 -45.68
N THR A 195 2.03 -26.29 -46.25
CA THR A 195 3.04 -27.07 -45.52
C THR A 195 4.39 -26.38 -45.63
N LEU A 196 5.17 -26.37 -44.54
CA LEU A 196 6.53 -25.85 -44.51
C LEU A 196 7.53 -27.01 -44.40
N ALA A 197 8.56 -26.98 -45.24
CA ALA A 197 9.68 -27.91 -45.16
C ALA A 197 11.01 -27.14 -45.24
N LEU A 198 12.11 -27.79 -44.84
CA LEU A 198 13.44 -27.24 -45.08
C LEU A 198 13.79 -27.41 -46.55
N SER A 199 14.25 -26.32 -47.18
CA SER A 199 14.75 -26.33 -48.56
C SER A 199 16.28 -26.35 -48.56
N ALA A 200 16.93 -25.31 -48.04
CA ALA A 200 18.35 -25.35 -47.71
C ALA A 200 18.54 -25.92 -46.30
N ASN A 201 19.22 -27.08 -46.20
CA ASN A 201 19.47 -27.79 -44.94
C ASN A 201 20.91 -28.30 -44.87
N GLN A 202 21.89 -27.40 -45.02
CA GLN A 202 23.30 -27.79 -44.98
C GLN A 202 23.75 -28.24 -43.57
N GLY A 203 23.07 -27.74 -42.53
CA GLY A 203 23.30 -28.15 -41.14
C GLY A 203 22.77 -29.55 -40.81
N GLY A 204 21.91 -30.14 -41.65
CA GLY A 204 21.32 -31.46 -41.45
C GLY A 204 20.38 -31.54 -40.24
N GLY A 205 19.60 -30.48 -39.99
CA GLY A 205 18.60 -30.41 -38.93
C GLY A 205 17.22 -30.91 -39.35
N THR A 206 16.36 -31.16 -38.37
CA THR A 206 14.97 -31.56 -38.51
C THR A 206 14.07 -30.38 -38.16
N LEU A 207 13.14 -30.03 -39.05
CA LEU A 207 12.11 -29.04 -38.78
C LEU A 207 10.95 -29.68 -38.01
N SER A 208 10.65 -29.15 -36.84
CA SER A 208 9.44 -29.43 -36.08
C SER A 208 8.38 -28.37 -36.36
N GLY A 209 7.09 -28.75 -36.32
CA GLY A 209 5.97 -27.81 -36.50
C GLY A 209 5.68 -27.38 -37.95
N GLY A 210 6.43 -27.87 -38.95
CA GLY A 210 6.23 -27.56 -40.37
C GLY A 210 5.08 -28.30 -41.06
N GLY A 211 4.30 -29.10 -40.32
CA GLY A 211 3.17 -29.87 -40.86
C GLY A 211 2.08 -29.00 -41.50
N SER A 212 1.13 -29.65 -42.16
CA SER A 212 0.11 -28.93 -42.94
C SER A 212 -0.82 -28.08 -42.06
N VAL A 213 -0.96 -26.80 -42.37
CA VAL A 213 -1.85 -25.85 -41.70
C VAL A 213 -2.82 -25.26 -42.73
N ASN A 214 -4.13 -25.42 -42.47
CA ASN A 214 -5.16 -24.81 -43.31
C ASN A 214 -5.12 -23.28 -43.21
N ALA A 215 -5.13 -22.62 -44.37
CA ALA A 215 -5.18 -21.18 -44.43
C ALA A 215 -6.52 -20.65 -43.87
N VAL A 216 -6.45 -19.64 -43.01
CA VAL A 216 -7.60 -18.88 -42.52
C VAL A 216 -7.56 -17.50 -43.16
N ASN A 217 -8.62 -17.14 -43.87
CA ASN A 217 -8.70 -15.90 -44.64
C ASN A 217 -7.55 -15.81 -45.69
N GLY A 218 -7.03 -16.93 -46.22
CA GLY A 218 -5.90 -16.91 -47.15
C GLY A 218 -4.50 -16.80 -46.53
N ALA A 219 -4.34 -17.05 -45.23
CA ALA A 219 -3.01 -17.21 -44.61
C ALA A 219 -2.92 -18.39 -43.64
N ALA A 220 -1.81 -19.12 -43.67
CA ALA A 220 -1.43 -20.11 -42.66
C ALA A 220 -0.43 -19.49 -41.66
N THR A 221 -0.58 -19.82 -40.38
CA THR A 221 0.32 -19.36 -39.31
C THR A 221 0.94 -20.57 -38.62
N PHE A 222 2.26 -20.58 -38.51
CA PHE A 222 3.05 -21.65 -37.92
C PHE A 222 3.74 -21.13 -36.65
N SER A 223 3.13 -21.41 -35.49
CA SER A 223 3.57 -20.86 -34.20
C SER A 223 4.58 -21.73 -33.45
N GLY A 224 4.78 -22.97 -33.87
CA GLY A 224 5.59 -23.98 -33.18
C GLY A 224 6.80 -24.44 -33.97
N LEU A 225 7.30 -23.64 -34.92
CA LEU A 225 8.45 -24.03 -35.72
C LEU A 225 9.72 -24.04 -34.87
N SER A 226 10.51 -25.10 -34.97
CA SER A 226 11.85 -25.16 -34.39
C SER A 226 12.74 -26.11 -35.20
N ILE A 227 14.05 -25.94 -35.09
CA ILE A 227 15.04 -26.80 -35.75
C ILE A 227 16.00 -27.33 -34.68
N ASP A 228 16.23 -28.64 -34.71
CA ASP A 228 16.98 -29.39 -33.68
C ASP A 228 18.51 -29.31 -33.82
N ARG A 229 19.03 -28.62 -34.83
CA ARG A 229 20.46 -28.59 -35.14
C ARG A 229 20.96 -27.23 -35.58
N ALA A 230 22.10 -26.83 -35.01
CA ALA A 230 22.74 -25.57 -35.35
C ALA A 230 23.26 -25.59 -36.78
N GLY A 231 23.17 -24.46 -37.47
CA GLY A 231 23.58 -24.32 -38.85
C GLY A 231 23.19 -22.94 -39.39
N ASN A 232 23.89 -22.51 -40.43
CA ASN A 232 23.66 -21.22 -41.05
C ASN A 232 22.96 -21.41 -42.40
N GLY A 233 22.17 -20.41 -42.80
CA GLY A 233 21.55 -20.36 -44.11
C GLY A 233 20.44 -21.40 -44.33
N TYR A 234 19.69 -21.75 -43.28
CA TYR A 234 18.46 -22.51 -43.46
C TYR A 234 17.45 -21.69 -44.25
N THR A 235 16.70 -22.34 -45.14
CA THR A 235 15.54 -21.74 -45.79
C THR A 235 14.34 -22.65 -45.64
N LEU A 236 13.15 -22.04 -45.53
CA LEU A 236 11.88 -22.76 -45.57
C LEU A 236 11.28 -22.69 -46.97
N ILE A 237 10.77 -23.80 -47.47
CA ILE A 237 9.88 -23.83 -48.62
C ILE A 237 8.44 -24.04 -48.17
N ALA A 238 7.56 -23.16 -48.61
CA ALA A 238 6.12 -23.27 -48.42
C ALA A 238 5.50 -23.88 -49.67
N THR A 239 4.70 -24.93 -49.48
CA THR A 239 4.05 -25.68 -50.56
C THR A 239 2.54 -25.80 -50.31
N ALA A 240 1.73 -25.69 -51.37
CA ALA A 240 0.28 -25.87 -51.28
C ALA A 240 -0.34 -26.26 -52.63
N GLY A 241 -0.57 -27.57 -52.83
CA GLY A 241 -1.32 -28.08 -53.98
C GLY A 241 -0.65 -27.77 -55.32
N GLN A 242 -1.25 -26.88 -56.12
CA GLN A 242 -0.77 -26.46 -57.45
C GLN A 242 -0.29 -25.00 -57.47
N LEU A 243 -0.23 -24.34 -56.31
CA LEU A 243 0.31 -22.98 -56.22
C LEU A 243 1.83 -23.03 -56.42
N THR A 244 2.39 -21.97 -57.02
CA THR A 244 3.85 -21.80 -57.04
C THR A 244 4.36 -21.65 -55.62
N ASP A 245 5.35 -22.47 -55.26
CA ASP A 245 5.95 -22.50 -53.94
C ASP A 245 6.69 -21.19 -53.62
N ALA A 246 6.81 -20.87 -52.34
CA ALA A 246 7.62 -19.77 -51.85
C ALA A 246 8.83 -20.30 -51.09
N THR A 247 10.00 -19.70 -51.30
CA THR A 247 11.18 -19.95 -50.46
C THR A 247 11.43 -18.71 -49.59
N SER A 248 11.68 -18.91 -48.30
CA SER A 248 12.02 -17.83 -47.38
C SER A 248 13.43 -17.31 -47.64
N ASP A 249 13.71 -16.11 -47.13
CA ASP A 249 15.08 -15.67 -46.92
C ASP A 249 15.83 -16.64 -45.97
N PRO A 250 17.18 -16.69 -46.07
CA PRO A 250 17.99 -17.50 -45.19
C PRO A 250 17.96 -17.02 -43.74
N PHE A 251 17.94 -17.95 -42.79
CA PHE A 251 18.05 -17.69 -41.36
C PHE A 251 18.96 -18.73 -40.70
N ASP A 252 19.48 -18.38 -39.53
CA ASP A 252 20.47 -19.17 -38.82
C ASP A 252 19.89 -19.80 -37.55
N ILE A 253 20.30 -21.03 -37.27
CA ILE A 253 20.08 -21.70 -35.99
C ILE A 253 21.40 -21.72 -35.26
N THR A 254 21.52 -20.89 -34.22
CA THR A 254 22.73 -20.82 -33.41
C THR A 254 22.75 -21.97 -32.41
N ALA A 255 23.94 -22.51 -32.16
CA ALA A 255 24.11 -23.42 -31.04
C ALA A 255 23.66 -22.74 -29.75
N ALA A 256 23.18 -23.53 -28.80
CA ALA A 256 23.04 -23.02 -27.44
C ALA A 256 24.36 -22.38 -27.03
N PRO A 257 24.34 -21.19 -26.38
CA PRO A 257 25.52 -20.69 -25.72
C PRO A 257 26.09 -21.85 -24.91
N PRO A 258 27.41 -22.13 -25.00
CA PRO A 258 27.99 -23.13 -24.12
C PRO A 258 27.56 -22.77 -22.70
N PRO A 259 27.20 -23.76 -21.85
CA PRO A 259 26.95 -23.46 -20.45
C PRO A 259 28.13 -22.60 -19.98
N PRO A 260 27.86 -21.51 -19.24
CA PRO A 260 28.94 -20.69 -18.73
C PRO A 260 29.96 -21.65 -18.11
N PRO A 261 31.27 -21.47 -18.37
CA PRO A 261 32.26 -22.31 -17.73
C PRO A 261 31.93 -22.37 -16.25
N PRO A 262 32.07 -23.55 -15.59
CA PRO A 262 31.88 -23.61 -14.16
C PRO A 262 32.62 -22.40 -13.58
N PRO A 263 31.96 -21.63 -12.69
CA PRO A 263 32.58 -20.44 -12.15
C PRO A 263 34.00 -20.83 -11.77
N PRO A 264 35.03 -20.05 -12.17
CA PRO A 264 36.38 -20.33 -11.71
C PRO A 264 36.27 -20.61 -10.20
N PRO A 265 37.03 -21.59 -9.66
CA PRO A 265 37.08 -21.74 -8.21
C PRO A 265 37.20 -20.34 -7.64
N PRO A 266 36.35 -19.97 -6.66
CA PRO A 266 36.27 -18.60 -6.20
C PRO A 266 37.71 -18.09 -6.08
N PRO A 267 38.04 -16.91 -6.62
CA PRO A 267 39.36 -16.35 -6.39
C PRO A 267 39.66 -16.55 -4.91
N PRO A 268 40.88 -16.99 -4.53
CA PRO A 268 41.20 -17.11 -3.11
C PRO A 268 40.65 -15.83 -2.48
N PRO A 269 39.81 -15.96 -1.42
CA PRO A 269 39.12 -14.81 -0.87
C PRO A 269 40.12 -13.67 -0.82
N PRO A 270 39.75 -12.44 -1.28
CA PRO A 270 40.66 -11.32 -1.19
C PRO A 270 41.30 -11.41 0.19
N PRO A 271 42.65 -11.36 0.30
CA PRO A 271 43.31 -11.58 1.57
C PRO A 271 42.51 -10.77 2.59
N PRO A 272 42.03 -11.41 3.67
CA PRO A 272 41.12 -10.76 4.61
C PRO A 272 41.69 -9.38 4.88
N PRO A 273 40.85 -8.32 4.88
CA PRO A 273 41.34 -6.95 4.99
C PRO A 273 42.37 -6.93 6.11
N THR A 274 43.60 -6.52 5.78
CA THR A 274 44.70 -6.58 6.73
C THR A 274 44.27 -5.83 7.98
N ASN A 275 44.16 -6.55 9.10
CA ASN A 275 43.75 -6.00 10.37
C ASN A 275 44.57 -4.73 10.67
N LYS A 276 43.89 -3.62 10.94
CA LYS A 276 44.54 -2.37 11.35
C LYS A 276 44.68 -2.39 12.88
N PRO A 277 45.90 -2.27 13.43
CA PRO A 277 46.06 -2.26 14.88
C PRO A 277 45.22 -1.17 15.56
N PRO A 278 44.72 -1.42 16.78
CA PRO A 278 43.95 -0.42 17.52
C PRO A 278 44.82 0.77 17.88
N VAL A 279 44.20 1.94 18.04
CA VAL A 279 44.84 3.17 18.50
C VAL A 279 44.62 3.29 20.00
N ALA A 280 45.68 3.10 20.78
CA ALA A 280 45.63 3.26 22.23
C ALA A 280 45.53 4.75 22.61
N ALA A 281 44.58 5.08 23.48
CA ALA A 281 44.43 6.42 24.04
C ALA A 281 43.80 6.32 25.44
N PHE A 282 44.21 7.21 26.35
CA PHE A 282 43.58 7.32 27.65
C PHE A 282 43.69 8.72 28.25
N SER A 283 42.84 8.98 29.23
CA SER A 283 42.96 10.11 30.14
C SER A 283 43.18 9.60 31.57
N SER A 284 43.91 10.37 32.38
CA SER A 284 44.08 10.12 33.81
C SER A 284 43.56 11.30 34.62
N SER A 285 43.07 11.01 35.82
CA SER A 285 42.73 12.01 36.83
C SER A 285 43.23 11.54 38.17
N CYS A 286 43.97 12.39 38.89
CA CYS A 286 44.63 12.02 40.12
C CYS A 286 44.22 12.95 41.26
N ASN A 287 44.00 12.36 42.43
CA ASN A 287 43.80 13.06 43.69
C ASN A 287 44.86 12.57 44.67
N ASN A 288 45.89 13.39 44.88
CA ASN A 288 47.12 12.99 45.57
C ASN A 288 47.73 11.73 44.93
N LEU A 289 47.85 10.64 45.69
CA LEU A 289 48.44 9.37 45.26
C LEU A 289 47.47 8.45 44.50
N ALA A 290 46.18 8.73 44.51
CA ALA A 290 45.16 7.88 43.87
C ALA A 290 44.77 8.44 42.51
N CYS A 291 44.89 7.63 41.46
CA CYS A 291 44.52 7.98 40.09
C CYS A 291 43.43 7.06 39.55
N GLY A 292 42.47 7.65 38.83
CA GLY A 292 41.55 6.94 37.95
C GLY A 292 42.01 7.08 36.49
N PHE A 293 41.99 5.98 35.76
CA PHE A 293 42.33 5.92 34.34
C PHE A 293 41.09 5.57 33.53
N THR A 294 40.91 6.26 32.40
CA THR A 294 39.81 6.00 31.47
C THR A 294 40.37 5.77 30.09
N SER A 295 40.15 4.58 29.53
CA SER A 295 40.53 4.31 28.15
C SER A 295 39.59 5.02 27.18
N THR A 296 40.18 5.72 26.22
CA THR A 296 39.50 6.34 25.06
C THR A 296 40.01 5.72 23.75
N SER A 297 40.60 4.53 23.84
CA SER A 297 41.16 3.80 22.71
C SER A 297 40.08 3.42 21.70
N SER A 298 40.46 3.34 20.43
CA SER A 298 39.57 2.94 19.35
C SER A 298 40.23 1.93 18.42
N ASP A 299 39.40 1.18 17.70
CA ASP A 299 39.83 0.24 16.68
C ASP A 299 39.16 0.65 15.34
N PRO A 300 39.95 1.01 14.30
CA PRO A 300 39.40 1.46 13.02
C PRO A 300 38.63 0.41 12.22
N ASP A 301 38.88 -0.88 12.42
CA ASP A 301 38.27 -1.97 11.65
C ASP A 301 37.78 -3.15 12.50
N GLY A 302 37.88 -3.05 13.83
CA GLY A 302 37.41 -4.06 14.76
C GLY A 302 36.89 -3.50 16.10
N SER A 303 37.15 -4.27 17.15
CA SER A 303 36.80 -3.92 18.53
C SER A 303 37.92 -4.31 19.47
N ILE A 304 38.13 -3.51 20.52
CA ILE A 304 39.13 -3.83 21.55
C ILE A 304 38.66 -5.02 22.39
N ALA A 305 39.45 -6.09 22.40
CA ALA A 305 39.20 -7.32 23.15
C ALA A 305 39.93 -7.37 24.50
N GLY A 306 40.99 -6.58 24.68
CA GLY A 306 41.79 -6.59 25.91
C GLY A 306 42.46 -5.27 26.23
N TYR A 307 42.68 -5.05 27.52
CA TYR A 307 43.41 -3.91 28.07
C TYR A 307 44.54 -4.42 28.96
N SER A 308 45.70 -3.78 28.89
CA SER A 308 46.85 -4.04 29.76
C SER A 308 47.49 -2.72 30.14
N TRP A 309 47.46 -2.42 31.42
CA TRP A 309 48.02 -1.22 32.01
C TRP A 309 49.31 -1.56 32.73
N ALA A 310 50.34 -0.75 32.53
CA ALA A 310 51.52 -0.71 33.37
C ALA A 310 51.61 0.70 33.96
N PHE A 311 51.56 0.82 35.29
CA PHE A 311 51.45 2.12 35.95
C PHE A 311 52.79 2.83 36.17
N GLY A 312 53.90 2.24 35.73
CA GLY A 312 55.25 2.81 35.85
C GLY A 312 55.93 2.56 37.21
N ASP A 313 55.26 1.91 38.16
CA ASP A 313 55.76 1.57 39.51
C ASP A 313 55.90 0.05 39.73
N GLY A 314 55.77 -0.74 38.66
CA GLY A 314 55.79 -2.20 38.68
C GLY A 314 54.41 -2.86 38.82
N ASN A 315 53.35 -2.11 39.12
CA ASN A 315 51.99 -2.62 39.18
C ASN A 315 51.31 -2.59 37.80
N THR A 316 50.34 -3.50 37.61
CA THR A 316 49.59 -3.66 36.35
C THR A 316 48.09 -3.86 36.58
N ALA A 317 47.28 -3.63 35.55
CA ALA A 317 45.85 -3.94 35.55
C ALA A 317 45.36 -4.36 34.17
N THR A 318 44.28 -5.14 34.10
CA THR A 318 43.70 -5.61 32.81
C THR A 318 42.26 -5.16 32.57
N VAL A 319 41.66 -4.47 33.54
CA VAL A 319 40.33 -3.86 33.38
C VAL A 319 40.42 -2.61 32.50
N GLN A 320 39.35 -2.29 31.78
CA GLN A 320 39.32 -1.16 30.84
C GLN A 320 39.63 0.20 31.51
N ASN A 321 39.02 0.45 32.67
CA ASN A 321 39.13 1.72 33.40
C ASN A 321 39.57 1.46 34.86
N PRO A 322 40.87 1.22 35.12
CA PRO A 322 41.35 0.90 36.45
C PRO A 322 41.49 2.16 37.32
N SER A 323 41.47 1.95 38.64
CA SER A 323 42.04 2.88 39.61
C SER A 323 43.35 2.33 40.14
N HIS A 324 44.35 3.19 40.37
CA HIS A 324 45.63 2.82 40.96
C HIS A 324 46.04 3.82 42.04
N THR A 325 46.74 3.35 43.08
CA THR A 325 47.27 4.20 44.15
C THR A 325 48.78 4.02 44.25
N TYR A 326 49.53 5.10 44.07
CA TYR A 326 50.99 5.11 44.12
C TYR A 326 51.52 5.16 45.55
N GLY A 327 52.66 4.52 45.80
CA GLY A 327 53.31 4.53 47.12
C GLY A 327 53.98 5.86 47.48
N ALA A 328 54.34 6.67 46.49
CA ALA A 328 55.02 7.95 46.69
C ALA A 328 54.61 8.99 45.63
N GLY A 329 54.83 10.26 45.93
CA GLY A 329 54.70 11.33 44.95
C GLY A 329 55.82 11.25 43.92
N GLY A 330 55.50 11.50 42.65
CA GLY A 330 56.43 11.39 41.53
C GLY A 330 55.72 11.45 40.18
N THR A 331 56.50 11.36 39.11
CA THR A 331 55.98 11.21 37.75
C THR A 331 56.21 9.78 37.31
N TYR A 332 55.14 9.11 36.90
CA TYR A 332 55.16 7.71 36.50
C TYR A 332 54.77 7.57 35.02
N PRO A 333 55.55 6.82 34.21
CA PRO A 333 55.20 6.55 32.82
C PRO A 333 54.11 5.49 32.76
N VAL A 334 52.85 5.91 32.60
CA VAL A 334 51.71 4.99 32.52
C VAL A 334 51.52 4.56 31.08
N THR A 335 51.63 3.26 30.84
CA THR A 335 51.45 2.66 29.52
C THR A 335 50.14 1.89 29.46
N LEU A 336 49.28 2.24 28.49
CA LEU A 336 48.13 1.44 28.10
C LEU A 336 48.45 0.69 26.82
N THR A 337 48.42 -0.64 26.87
CA THR A 337 48.39 -1.51 25.69
C THR A 337 46.98 -2.06 25.51
N VAL A 338 46.39 -1.85 24.35
CA VAL A 338 45.10 -2.44 23.96
C VAL A 338 45.31 -3.50 22.90
N THR A 339 44.51 -4.57 22.97
CA THR A 339 44.52 -5.69 22.03
C THR A 339 43.17 -5.77 21.35
N ASP A 340 43.12 -5.82 20.03
CA ASP A 340 41.88 -5.97 19.28
C ASP A 340 41.37 -7.42 19.24
N ASN A 341 40.20 -7.62 18.64
CA ASN A 341 39.56 -8.92 18.43
C ASN A 341 40.29 -9.82 17.41
N GLN A 342 41.39 -9.36 16.83
CA GLN A 342 42.27 -10.09 15.90
C GLN A 342 43.70 -10.21 16.45
N ASN A 343 43.92 -9.89 17.73
CA ASN A 343 45.17 -9.93 18.48
C ASN A 343 46.26 -8.93 18.05
N ALA A 344 45.97 -7.92 17.24
CA ALA A 344 46.93 -6.83 17.07
C ALA A 344 46.86 -5.87 18.26
N THR A 345 47.98 -5.19 18.51
CA THR A 345 48.16 -4.37 19.71
C THR A 345 48.55 -2.95 19.36
N GLY A 346 47.94 -1.99 20.05
CA GLY A 346 48.36 -0.59 20.09
C GLY A 346 48.79 -0.22 21.49
N SER A 347 49.77 0.67 21.62
CA SER A 347 50.24 1.13 22.92
C SER A 347 50.46 2.64 22.94
N VAL A 348 50.14 3.26 24.06
CA VAL A 348 50.39 4.68 24.33
C VAL A 348 50.92 4.83 25.75
N SER A 349 51.88 5.73 25.94
CA SER A 349 52.45 6.06 27.24
C SER A 349 52.30 7.55 27.53
N HIS A 350 51.83 7.89 28.73
CA HIS A 350 51.76 9.26 29.22
C HIS A 350 52.41 9.36 30.60
N ASP A 351 53.11 10.45 30.84
CA ASP A 351 53.64 10.79 32.15
C ASP A 351 52.52 11.28 33.07
N VAL A 352 52.27 10.55 34.15
CA VAL A 352 51.25 10.89 35.14
C VAL A 352 51.95 11.32 36.43
N SER A 353 51.79 12.59 36.76
CA SER A 353 52.32 13.16 38.00
C SER A 353 51.31 13.02 39.13
N VAL A 354 51.74 12.41 40.22
CA VAL A 354 51.01 12.32 41.48
C VAL A 354 51.78 13.03 42.58
N SER A 355 51.09 13.76 43.42
CA SER A 355 51.67 14.38 44.60
C SER A 355 51.32 13.57 45.83
N ALA A 356 52.26 13.44 46.76
CA ALA A 356 51.89 13.06 48.11
C ALA A 356 50.81 14.04 48.62
N PRO A 357 49.85 13.58 49.43
CA PRO A 357 48.96 14.51 50.10
C PRO A 357 49.81 15.54 50.84
N PRO A 358 49.38 16.81 50.91
CA PRO A 358 50.08 17.79 51.71
C PRO A 358 50.30 17.20 53.10
N PRO A 359 51.48 17.38 53.71
CA PRO A 359 51.68 16.95 55.08
C PRO A 359 50.52 17.51 55.91
N PRO A 360 49.98 16.73 56.88
CA PRO A 360 48.97 17.27 57.77
C PRO A 360 49.50 18.60 58.29
N PRO A 361 48.64 19.64 58.42
CA PRO A 361 49.07 20.89 59.02
C PRO A 361 49.81 20.55 60.31
N PRO A 362 50.93 21.25 60.62
CA PRO A 362 51.59 21.03 61.89
C PRO A 362 50.53 21.05 62.99
N PRO A 363 50.61 20.17 63.99
CA PRO A 363 49.70 20.26 65.12
C PRO A 363 49.70 21.73 65.55
N PRO A 364 48.52 22.31 65.84
CA PRO A 364 48.49 23.66 66.37
C PRO A 364 49.55 23.75 67.47
N PRO A 365 50.29 24.87 67.59
CA PRO A 365 51.21 25.04 68.72
C PRO A 365 50.47 24.56 69.97
N PRO A 366 51.16 23.85 70.89
CA PRO A 366 50.50 23.43 72.12
C PRO A 366 49.75 24.66 72.61
N PRO A 367 48.45 24.51 72.96
CA PRO A 367 47.71 25.65 73.45
C PRO A 367 48.60 26.35 74.47
N PRO A 368 48.60 27.70 74.55
CA PRO A 368 49.15 28.34 75.75
C PRO A 368 48.64 27.51 76.93
N PRO A 369 49.48 27.22 77.96
CA PRO A 369 49.04 26.41 79.08
C PRO A 369 47.63 26.86 79.40
N PRO A 370 46.65 25.93 79.45
CA PRO A 370 45.25 26.33 79.60
C PRO A 370 45.25 27.42 80.67
N PRO A 371 44.54 28.55 80.49
CA PRO A 371 44.34 29.44 81.63
C PRO A 371 43.99 28.51 82.78
N PRO A 372 44.69 28.64 83.94
CA PRO A 372 44.54 27.67 85.03
C PRO A 372 43.06 27.36 85.13
N PRO A 373 42.67 26.06 85.19
CA PRO A 373 41.27 25.67 85.12
C PRO A 373 40.50 26.66 85.98
N PRO A 374 39.39 27.25 85.49
CA PRO A 374 38.69 28.28 86.26
C PRO A 374 38.61 27.73 87.68
N PRO A 375 39.08 28.50 88.68
CA PRO A 375 39.23 27.96 90.03
C PRO A 375 37.94 27.21 90.34
N PRO A 376 38.01 26.01 90.94
CA PRO A 376 36.80 25.23 91.22
C PRO A 376 35.77 26.19 91.82
N PRO A 377 34.49 26.13 91.39
CA PRO A 377 33.50 27.10 91.83
C PRO A 377 33.64 27.23 93.34
N PRO A 378 33.70 28.47 93.89
CA PRO A 378 33.96 28.67 95.30
C PRO A 378 33.06 27.74 96.09
N THR A 379 33.68 26.83 96.85
CA THR A 379 32.95 25.97 97.77
C THR A 379 32.54 26.85 98.92
N TYR A 380 31.27 27.24 98.93
CA TYR A 380 30.70 28.02 100.00
C TYR A 380 30.42 27.14 101.21
N HIS A 381 30.83 27.58 102.39
CA HIS A 381 30.67 26.89 103.65
C HIS A 381 29.61 27.61 104.49
N PRO A 382 28.64 26.88 105.08
CA PRO A 382 27.66 27.53 105.93
C PRO A 382 28.33 28.17 107.16
N PRO A 383 27.81 29.32 107.64
CA PRO A 383 28.32 29.97 108.84
C PRO A 383 28.39 29.02 110.04
N SER A 384 29.52 28.97 110.74
CA SER A 384 29.63 28.21 111.98
C SER A 384 29.17 29.06 113.16
N VAL A 385 28.05 28.68 113.77
CA VAL A 385 27.39 29.45 114.83
C VAL A 385 27.60 28.77 116.19
N SER A 386 28.10 29.53 117.15
CA SER A 386 28.23 29.12 118.56
C SER A 386 27.28 29.94 119.42
N VAL A 387 26.42 29.25 120.16
CA VAL A 387 25.44 29.87 121.05
C VAL A 387 25.73 29.41 122.47
N SER A 388 25.76 30.35 123.40
CA SER A 388 25.96 30.05 124.82
C SER A 388 24.61 30.03 125.52
N GLY A 389 24.32 28.95 126.23
CA GLY A 389 23.15 28.86 127.11
C GLY A 389 23.35 29.68 128.37
N GLY A 390 22.37 29.67 129.26
CA GLY A 390 22.49 30.38 130.53
C GLY A 390 21.34 30.11 131.49
N THR A 391 21.23 30.97 132.50
CA THR A 391 20.09 30.99 133.42
C THR A 391 19.62 32.43 133.64
N VAL A 392 18.31 32.66 133.64
CA VAL A 392 17.70 33.98 133.90
C VAL A 392 16.46 33.81 134.77
N VAL A 393 16.09 34.83 135.54
CA VAL A 393 14.84 34.83 136.32
C VAL A 393 13.67 35.28 135.44
N ALA A 394 12.51 34.64 135.59
CA ALA A 394 11.30 34.94 134.84
C ALA A 394 10.89 36.42 135.01
N GLY A 395 10.58 37.08 133.89
CA GLY A 395 10.25 38.50 133.83
C GLY A 395 11.45 39.44 133.68
N LEU A 396 12.70 38.95 133.80
CA LEU A 396 13.90 39.74 133.50
C LEU A 396 14.35 39.55 132.06
N LEU A 397 14.97 40.60 131.52
CA LEU A 397 15.52 40.61 130.17
C LEU A 397 16.75 39.68 130.10
N TYR A 398 16.66 38.63 129.31
CA TYR A 398 17.80 37.79 128.95
C TYR A 398 18.50 38.39 127.75
N GLN A 399 19.82 38.55 127.86
CA GLN A 399 20.66 38.98 126.75
C GLN A 399 21.42 37.78 126.20
N LEU A 400 21.05 37.36 125.00
CA LEU A 400 21.77 36.34 124.26
C LEU A 400 23.08 36.90 123.75
N SER A 401 24.15 36.14 123.92
CA SER A 401 25.41 36.33 123.21
C SER A 401 25.71 35.08 122.41
N ALA A 402 25.61 35.21 121.09
CA ALA A 402 26.07 34.21 120.14
C ALA A 402 27.22 34.81 119.33
N SER A 403 28.02 33.96 118.71
CA SER A 403 28.97 34.39 117.70
C SER A 403 28.91 33.44 116.52
N PHE A 404 29.22 33.98 115.35
CA PHE A 404 29.44 33.16 114.18
C PHE A 404 30.67 33.62 113.43
N THR A 405 31.29 32.65 112.78
CA THR A 405 32.32 32.90 111.78
C THR A 405 31.92 32.19 110.51
N ASP A 406 32.01 32.95 109.42
CA ASP A 406 31.99 32.43 108.07
C ASP A 406 33.44 32.29 107.60
N GLN A 407 33.81 31.10 107.15
CA GLN A 407 35.16 30.85 106.67
C GLN A 407 35.45 31.62 105.38
N ASP A 408 34.41 31.85 104.58
CA ASP A 408 34.52 32.45 103.25
C ASP A 408 34.35 33.98 103.31
N GLY A 409 33.72 34.50 104.38
CA GLY A 409 33.66 35.94 104.67
C GLY A 409 32.73 36.73 103.72
N ASP A 410 31.80 36.04 103.07
CA ASP A 410 30.92 36.49 102.00
C ASP A 410 29.53 36.93 102.50
N GLY A 411 29.50 38.07 103.16
CA GLY A 411 28.27 38.76 103.53
C GLY A 411 27.48 39.30 102.31
N PRO A 412 26.29 39.88 102.53
CA PRO A 412 25.69 40.16 103.84
C PRO A 412 25.15 38.89 104.50
N TRP A 413 25.25 38.83 105.83
CA TRP A 413 24.63 37.78 106.61
C TRP A 413 23.31 38.26 107.20
N SER A 414 22.40 37.33 107.38
CA SER A 414 21.22 37.52 108.20
C SER A 414 21.18 36.42 109.25
N TYR A 415 20.60 36.73 110.41
CA TYR A 415 20.35 35.72 111.42
C TYR A 415 18.90 35.73 111.83
N SER A 416 18.43 34.55 112.22
CA SER A 416 17.21 34.36 112.97
C SER A 416 17.52 33.67 114.30
N ILE A 417 16.74 33.99 115.32
CA ILE A 417 16.77 33.41 116.65
C ILE A 417 15.38 32.88 116.91
N ASP A 418 15.25 31.57 117.04
CA ASP A 418 14.11 30.95 117.70
C ASP A 418 14.42 30.90 119.20
N TRP A 419 13.59 31.58 119.99
CA TRP A 419 13.75 31.65 121.45
C TRP A 419 13.21 30.41 122.17
N GLY A 420 12.65 29.43 121.44
CA GLY A 420 12.17 28.16 122.00
C GLY A 420 10.84 28.26 122.75
N ASN A 421 10.25 29.45 122.84
CA ASN A 421 8.91 29.70 123.38
C ASN A 421 7.89 30.09 122.29
N GLY A 422 8.25 29.89 121.01
CA GLY A 422 7.45 30.25 119.85
C GLY A 422 7.61 31.70 119.39
N SER A 423 8.43 32.51 120.07
CA SER A 423 8.85 33.82 119.55
C SER A 423 10.12 33.69 118.71
N GLU A 424 10.15 34.40 117.59
CA GLU A 424 11.33 34.51 116.73
C GLU A 424 11.81 35.97 116.66
N SER A 425 13.09 36.15 116.42
CA SER A 425 13.71 37.44 116.12
C SER A 425 14.72 37.26 115.00
N GLY A 426 15.05 38.32 114.27
CA GLY A 426 16.06 38.23 113.23
C GLY A 426 16.35 39.57 112.59
N SER A 427 17.56 39.69 112.03
CA SER A 427 18.02 40.90 111.35
C SER A 427 19.21 40.58 110.43
N THR A 428 19.62 41.55 109.62
CA THR A 428 20.95 41.51 109.00
C THR A 428 22.03 41.70 110.06
N SER A 429 23.19 41.09 109.84
CA SER A 429 24.36 41.19 110.69
C SER A 429 25.64 41.25 109.86
N SER A 430 26.68 41.83 110.45
CA SER A 430 28.05 41.55 110.06
C SER A 430 28.55 40.30 110.78
N GLN A 431 29.56 39.64 110.23
CA GLN A 431 30.24 38.54 110.88
C GLN A 431 30.78 38.91 112.27
N GLY A 432 30.72 37.98 113.21
CA GLY A 432 31.16 38.16 114.58
C GLY A 432 30.05 37.88 115.59
N SER A 433 29.88 38.78 116.56
CA SER A 433 28.96 38.57 117.68
C SER A 433 27.53 38.99 117.33
N ILE A 434 26.57 38.12 117.61
CA ILE A 434 25.13 38.42 117.61
C ILE A 434 24.72 38.66 119.06
N SER A 435 24.11 39.81 119.31
CA SER A 435 23.50 40.14 120.60
C SER A 435 22.04 40.52 120.38
N ALA A 436 21.16 39.83 121.09
CA ALA A 436 19.72 40.09 121.09
C ALA A 436 19.18 39.90 122.50
N THR A 437 18.03 40.48 122.78
CA THR A 437 17.41 40.37 124.10
C THR A 437 15.99 39.85 124.00
N HIS A 438 15.57 39.04 124.96
CA HIS A 438 14.21 38.51 125.06
C HIS A 438 13.82 38.33 126.52
N THR A 439 12.54 38.39 126.83
CA THR A 439 12.04 38.19 128.20
C THR A 439 11.14 36.95 128.25
N TYR A 440 11.43 36.05 129.19
CA TYR A 440 10.62 34.85 129.42
C TYR A 440 9.74 35.07 130.65
N LEU A 441 8.43 34.93 130.50
CA LEU A 441 7.47 35.18 131.59
C LEU A 441 7.17 33.94 132.44
N LEU A 442 7.57 32.75 131.99
CA LEU A 442 7.33 31.48 132.67
C LEU A 442 8.66 30.77 132.93
N PRO A 443 8.85 30.15 134.11
CA PRO A 443 10.02 29.33 134.39
C PRO A 443 9.98 28.04 133.56
N GLY A 444 11.15 27.55 133.14
CA GLY A 444 11.26 26.37 132.28
C GLY A 444 12.60 26.27 131.56
N SER A 445 12.78 25.20 130.79
CA SER A 445 13.95 25.00 129.94
C SER A 445 13.59 25.30 128.50
N TYR A 446 14.23 26.31 127.90
CA TYR A 446 13.97 26.75 126.54
C TYR A 446 15.18 26.44 125.65
N HIS A 447 14.94 25.84 124.49
CA HIS A 447 15.97 25.58 123.48
C HIS A 447 16.03 26.77 122.52
N ILE A 448 17.10 27.54 122.62
CA ILE A 448 17.34 28.68 121.75
C ILE A 448 18.15 28.18 120.56
N ARG A 449 17.65 28.40 119.33
CA ARG A 449 18.39 28.14 118.09
C ARG A 449 18.68 29.46 117.40
N VAL A 450 19.96 29.72 117.14
CA VAL A 450 20.38 30.81 116.26
C VAL A 450 20.80 30.21 114.93
N THR A 451 20.19 30.67 113.85
CA THR A 451 20.55 30.29 112.48
C THR A 451 21.08 31.52 111.77
N VAL A 452 22.24 31.39 111.14
CA VAL A 452 22.83 32.44 110.32
C VAL A 452 22.88 31.96 108.88
N THR A 453 22.38 32.79 107.98
CA THR A 453 22.34 32.55 106.54
C THR A 453 23.22 33.58 105.85
N ASP A 454 24.11 33.10 104.99
CA ASP A 454 24.99 33.93 104.17
C ASP A 454 24.30 34.44 102.88
N SER A 455 25.07 35.18 102.07
CA SER A 455 24.60 35.78 100.82
C SER A 455 24.30 34.76 99.71
N HIS A 456 24.84 33.53 99.84
CA HIS A 456 24.60 32.41 98.94
C HIS A 456 23.44 31.51 99.41
N GLY A 457 22.83 31.83 100.55
CA GLY A 457 21.67 31.13 101.11
C GLY A 457 22.03 29.89 101.91
N LEU A 458 23.32 29.62 102.15
CA LEU A 458 23.72 28.53 103.04
C LEU A 458 23.55 28.97 104.48
N SER A 459 23.09 28.05 105.31
CA SER A 459 22.75 28.34 106.70
C SER A 459 23.43 27.36 107.62
N GLY A 460 24.02 27.90 108.68
CA GLY A 460 24.46 27.11 109.82
C GLY A 460 23.76 27.58 111.09
N SER A 461 23.58 26.65 112.03
CA SER A 461 22.84 26.93 113.25
C SER A 461 23.59 26.42 114.48
N GLY A 462 23.53 27.21 115.54
CA GLY A 462 23.98 26.83 116.87
C GLY A 462 22.79 26.81 117.81
N GLU A 463 22.79 25.87 118.75
CA GLU A 463 21.75 25.77 119.75
C GLU A 463 22.32 25.83 121.16
N ALA A 464 21.53 26.37 122.07
CA ALA A 464 21.80 26.24 123.49
C ALA A 464 20.51 26.20 124.30
N THR A 465 20.61 25.66 125.51
CA THR A 465 19.50 25.60 126.45
C THR A 465 19.60 26.75 127.45
N LEU A 466 18.52 27.52 127.59
CA LEU A 466 18.34 28.53 128.63
C LEU A 466 17.42 27.97 129.71
N THR A 467 17.85 28.01 130.96
CA THR A 467 16.98 27.69 132.10
C THR A 467 16.41 28.97 132.68
N VAL A 468 15.09 29.10 132.72
CA VAL A 468 14.38 30.23 133.35
C VAL A 468 13.87 29.78 134.70
N ILE A 469 14.24 30.49 135.76
CA ILE A 469 13.84 30.20 137.15
C ILE A 469 12.92 31.30 137.69
N LEU A 470 12.21 31.05 138.80
CA LEU A 470 11.33 32.03 139.44
C LEU A 470 12.08 33.12 140.20
#